data_AF-A0A699ZRM9-F1
#
_entry.id   AF-A0A699ZRM9-F1
#
_cell.length_a   1.000
_cell.length_b   1.000
_cell.length_c   1.000
_cell.angle_alpha   90.00
_cell.angle_beta   90.00
_cell.angle_gamma   90.00
#
_symmetry.space_group_name_H-M   'P 1'
#
loop_
_entity.id
_entity.type
_entity.pdbx_description
1 polymer ?
#
loop_
_entity_poly.entity_id
_entity_poly.type
_entity_poly.pdbx_seq_one_letter_code
_entity_poly.pdbx_strand_id
1 'polypeptide(L)'
;RNHGAARLSYWHGASRGQALARESEDDKGVNKPFTVQHAEMSAPAARFLAGKAALVTGSTSGIGLAVIKALAGAGADVALNGIASSQEVQRLRDQIAAETGVKVVYADADLRKPAQIRDAVKRVADELGRLDI
;
A
#
# COMPACT_ATOMS: atom_id res chain seq x y z
N ARG A 1 -13.24 -30.19 -50.76
CA ARG A 1 -14.08 -28.98 -50.69
C ARG A 1 -13.21 -27.85 -50.14
N ASN A 2 -13.13 -26.75 -50.89
CA ASN A 2 -12.55 -25.43 -50.59
C ASN A 2 -13.20 -24.87 -49.28
N HIS A 3 -12.67 -24.00 -48.41
CA HIS A 3 -11.84 -22.77 -48.43
C HIS A 3 -11.24 -22.59 -47.00
N GLY A 4 -10.33 -21.68 -46.63
CA GLY A 4 -9.91 -20.39 -47.17
C GLY A 4 -8.75 -19.79 -46.34
N ALA A 5 -8.17 -18.72 -46.89
CA ALA A 5 -6.87 -18.15 -46.57
C ALA A 5 -6.87 -17.09 -45.45
N ALA A 6 -5.68 -16.80 -44.88
CA ALA A 6 -5.09 -15.44 -44.86
C ALA A 6 -3.65 -15.46 -44.32
N ARG A 7 -2.73 -14.88 -45.10
CA ARG A 7 -1.35 -14.50 -44.74
C ARG A 7 -1.37 -13.11 -44.11
N LEU A 8 -0.40 -12.77 -43.26
CA LEU A 8 0.25 -11.45 -43.34
C LEU A 8 1.67 -11.52 -42.76
N SER A 9 2.55 -10.77 -43.40
CA SER A 9 4.00 -10.97 -43.47
C SER A 9 4.80 -9.84 -42.81
N TYR A 10 6.03 -10.21 -42.47
CA TYR A 10 7.13 -9.45 -41.87
C TYR A 10 7.39 -8.04 -42.43
N TRP A 11 7.73 -7.12 -41.52
CA TRP A 11 8.24 -5.79 -41.79
C TRP A 11 9.75 -5.79 -42.15
N HIS A 12 10.10 -5.12 -43.26
CA HIS A 12 11.43 -4.57 -43.60
C HIS A 12 11.59 -3.22 -42.87
N GLY A 13 12.73 -2.69 -42.41
CA GLY A 13 14.08 -2.62 -42.96
C GLY A 13 14.35 -1.21 -43.55
N ALA A 14 15.26 -0.40 -42.96
CA ALA A 14 16.22 0.53 -43.61
C ALA A 14 16.58 1.83 -42.83
N SER A 15 17.83 1.88 -42.33
CA SER A 15 18.97 2.78 -42.67
C SER A 15 18.92 4.33 -42.66
N ARG A 16 19.87 4.88 -41.85
CA ARG A 16 20.86 5.98 -42.05
C ARG A 16 20.43 7.47 -42.15
N GLY A 17 21.12 8.29 -41.35
CA GLY A 17 21.40 9.71 -41.65
C GLY A 17 21.90 10.51 -40.44
N GLN A 18 23.18 10.86 -40.40
CA GLN A 18 23.74 11.85 -39.46
C GLN A 18 23.44 13.27 -39.95
N ALA A 19 23.07 14.18 -39.05
CA ALA A 19 23.12 15.62 -39.28
C ALA A 19 23.52 16.33 -37.99
N LEU A 20 24.57 17.13 -38.12
CA LEU A 20 25.24 17.94 -37.09
C LEU A 20 24.33 19.09 -36.64
N ALA A 21 24.12 19.24 -35.34
CA ALA A 21 23.58 20.46 -34.74
C ALA A 21 24.42 20.83 -33.49
N ARG A 22 25.29 21.81 -33.71
CA ARG A 22 25.97 22.74 -32.79
C ARG A 22 25.68 22.55 -31.29
N GLU A 23 26.75 22.28 -30.53
CA GLU A 23 26.82 22.62 -29.11
C GLU A 23 26.81 24.15 -28.94
N SER A 24 25.92 24.63 -28.07
CA SER A 24 26.11 25.86 -27.32
C SER A 24 26.21 25.48 -25.85
N GLU A 25 27.42 25.57 -25.31
CA GLU A 25 27.70 25.63 -23.88
C GLU A 25 27.03 26.86 -23.30
N ASP A 26 26.15 26.68 -22.31
CA ASP A 26 25.92 27.57 -21.16
C ASP A 26 24.70 27.07 -20.38
N ASP A 27 24.93 26.26 -19.34
CA ASP A 27 24.32 26.44 -18.00
C ASP A 27 24.86 25.36 -17.05
N LYS A 28 25.91 25.71 -16.31
CA LYS A 28 26.43 24.89 -15.21
C LYS A 28 25.52 25.03 -14.00
N GLY A 29 24.43 24.27 -14.01
CA GLY A 29 23.56 24.05 -12.86
C GLY A 29 23.02 22.63 -12.89
N VAL A 30 23.75 21.69 -12.30
CA VAL A 30 23.37 20.28 -12.21
C VAL A 30 22.07 20.15 -11.41
N ASN A 31 20.93 20.11 -12.08
CA ASN A 31 19.71 19.51 -11.55
C ASN A 31 19.39 18.26 -12.36
N LYS A 32 20.05 17.15 -12.03
CA LYS A 32 19.60 15.85 -12.49
C LYS A 32 18.23 15.62 -11.86
N PRO A 33 17.16 15.34 -12.63
CA PRO A 33 15.88 14.99 -12.03
C PRO A 33 16.11 13.79 -11.10
N PHE A 34 15.62 13.89 -9.86
CA PHE A 34 15.59 12.77 -8.93
C PHE A 34 14.64 11.74 -9.55
N THR A 35 15.17 10.78 -10.30
CA THR A 35 14.39 9.66 -10.81
C THR A 35 14.02 8.81 -9.60
N VAL A 36 12.80 8.98 -9.09
CA VAL A 36 12.20 8.01 -8.19
C VAL A 36 12.03 6.75 -9.03
N GLN A 37 12.94 5.80 -8.85
CA GLN A 37 12.68 4.43 -9.27
C GLN A 37 11.45 4.01 -8.48
N HIS A 38 10.30 4.00 -9.15
CA HIS A 38 9.15 3.28 -8.65
C HIS A 38 9.62 1.83 -8.52
N ALA A 39 9.98 1.42 -7.31
CA ALA A 39 10.05 0.01 -7.00
C ALA A 39 8.65 -0.50 -7.27
N GLU A 40 8.49 -1.23 -8.37
CA GLU A 40 7.32 -2.06 -8.56
C GLU A 40 7.11 -2.82 -7.25
N MET A 41 5.87 -2.84 -6.74
CA MET A 41 5.49 -3.71 -5.64
C MET A 41 5.66 -5.16 -6.12
N SER A 42 6.89 -5.63 -6.00
CA SER A 42 7.39 -6.92 -6.44
C SER A 42 7.22 -7.93 -5.30
N ALA A 43 6.59 -9.04 -5.66
CA ALA A 43 6.17 -10.17 -4.82
C ALA A 43 5.10 -9.83 -3.76
N PRO A 44 4.13 -10.74 -3.49
CA PRO A 44 3.28 -10.59 -2.32
C PRO A 44 4.20 -10.50 -1.10
N ALA A 45 4.04 -9.43 -0.31
CA ALA A 45 4.77 -9.27 0.95
C ALA A 45 4.67 -10.59 1.72
N ALA A 46 5.81 -11.14 2.13
CA ALA A 46 5.84 -12.35 2.92
C ALA A 46 4.85 -12.20 4.09
N ARG A 47 3.91 -13.14 4.24
CA ARG A 47 2.88 -13.07 5.29
C ARG A 47 3.44 -13.54 6.64
N PHE A 48 4.58 -12.98 7.05
CA PHE A 48 5.34 -13.42 8.22
C PHE A 48 4.67 -13.08 9.56
N LEU A 49 3.64 -12.20 9.55
CA LEU A 49 2.80 -11.89 10.70
C LEU A 49 1.47 -12.65 10.69
N ALA A 50 1.30 -13.65 9.83
CA ALA A 50 0.10 -14.49 9.84
C ALA A 50 -0.18 -15.05 11.25
N GLY A 51 -1.41 -14.88 11.72
CA GLY A 51 -1.85 -15.31 13.05
C GLY A 51 -1.40 -14.41 14.20
N LYS A 52 -0.84 -13.22 13.92
CA LYS A 52 -0.60 -12.15 14.89
C LYS A 52 -1.71 -11.11 14.85
N ALA A 53 -1.86 -10.38 15.95
CA ALA A 53 -2.76 -9.24 16.03
C ALA A 53 -2.01 -7.95 16.40
N ALA A 54 -2.33 -6.84 15.74
CA ALA A 54 -1.68 -5.54 15.97
C ALA A 54 -2.69 -4.42 16.21
N LEU A 55 -2.42 -3.56 17.19
CA LEU A 55 -3.16 -2.31 17.42
C LEU A 55 -2.26 -1.12 17.08
N VAL A 56 -2.70 -0.25 16.16
CA VAL A 56 -1.98 0.99 15.85
C VAL A 56 -2.85 2.19 16.19
N THR A 57 -2.29 3.10 17.00
CA THR A 57 -2.89 4.39 17.33
C THR A 57 -2.59 5.43 16.26
N GLY A 58 -3.51 6.36 16.01
CA GLY A 58 -3.37 7.35 14.94
C GLY A 58 -3.37 6.71 13.54
N SER A 59 -4.03 5.56 13.37
CA SER A 59 -3.96 4.75 12.16
C SER A 59 -5.02 5.10 11.11
N THR A 60 -5.77 6.18 11.29
CA THR A 60 -6.80 6.64 10.35
C THR A 60 -6.22 7.53 9.24
N SER A 61 -4.97 8.00 9.37
CA SER A 61 -4.30 8.82 8.36
C SER A 61 -2.77 8.74 8.46
N GLY A 62 -2.08 9.38 7.51
CA GLY A 62 -0.64 9.59 7.55
C GLY A 62 0.20 8.31 7.76
N ILE A 63 1.20 8.42 8.63
CA ILE A 63 2.14 7.33 8.92
C ILE A 63 1.43 6.14 9.56
N GLY A 64 0.50 6.37 10.49
CA GLY A 64 -0.21 5.28 11.16
C GLY A 64 -1.04 4.45 10.17
N LEU A 65 -1.66 5.10 9.17
CA LEU A 65 -2.38 4.39 8.11
C LEU A 65 -1.43 3.57 7.22
N ALA A 66 -0.25 4.10 6.89
CA ALA A 66 0.75 3.35 6.14
C ALA A 66 1.25 2.12 6.93
N VAL A 67 1.51 2.30 8.23
CA VAL A 67 1.95 1.22 9.14
C VAL A 67 0.89 0.14 9.26
N ILE A 68 -0.37 0.49 9.54
CA ILE A 68 -1.43 -0.53 9.71
C ILE A 68 -1.69 -1.31 8.41
N LYS A 69 -1.61 -0.65 7.25
CA LYS A 69 -1.69 -1.30 5.94
C LYS A 69 -0.53 -2.26 5.70
N ALA A 70 0.69 -1.88 6.06
CA ALA A 70 1.86 -2.75 5.95
C ALA A 70 1.75 -4.00 6.86
N LEU A 71 1.29 -3.82 8.10
CA LEU A 71 1.07 -4.93 9.05
C LEU A 71 -0.01 -5.90 8.55
N ALA A 72 -1.13 -5.36 8.06
CA ALA A 72 -2.19 -6.15 7.43
C ALA A 72 -1.69 -6.90 6.18
N GLY A 73 -0.91 -6.23 5.33
CA GLY A 73 -0.28 -6.84 4.16
C GLY A 73 0.71 -7.96 4.50
N ALA A 74 1.40 -7.85 5.64
CA ALA A 74 2.24 -8.91 6.23
C ALA A 74 1.43 -10.01 6.93
N GLY A 75 0.10 -9.93 6.94
CA GLY A 75 -0.81 -11.00 7.38
C GLY A 75 -1.31 -10.90 8.82
N ALA A 76 -1.03 -9.82 9.54
CA ALA A 76 -1.58 -9.61 10.88
C ALA A 76 -3.07 -9.24 10.81
N ASP A 77 -3.87 -9.74 11.76
CA ASP A 77 -5.15 -9.13 12.07
C ASP A 77 -4.90 -7.77 12.73
N VAL A 78 -5.70 -6.76 12.40
CA VAL A 78 -5.38 -5.38 12.76
C VAL A 78 -6.55 -4.66 13.44
N ALA A 79 -6.20 -3.84 14.42
CA ALA A 79 -7.08 -2.91 15.08
C ALA A 79 -6.63 -1.47 14.81
N LEU A 80 -7.54 -0.66 14.29
CA LEU A 80 -7.32 0.77 14.08
C LEU A 80 -7.75 1.55 15.33
N ASN A 81 -7.03 2.62 15.65
CA ASN A 81 -7.47 3.67 16.57
C ASN A 81 -7.08 5.03 16.00
N GLY A 82 -7.93 6.04 16.12
CA GLY A 82 -7.62 7.38 15.62
C GLY A 82 -8.81 8.31 15.68
N ILE A 83 -8.71 9.46 15.02
CA ILE A 83 -9.80 10.41 14.88
C ILE A 83 -10.25 10.35 13.43
N ALA A 84 -11.50 9.97 13.20
CA ALA A 84 -12.16 9.93 11.90
C ALA A 84 -13.67 9.79 12.11
N SER A 85 -14.48 10.13 11.11
CA SER A 85 -15.91 9.83 11.14
C SER A 85 -16.16 8.33 11.05
N SER A 86 -17.31 7.86 11.55
CA SER A 86 -17.68 6.44 11.46
C SER A 86 -17.72 5.93 10.02
N GLN A 87 -18.03 6.80 9.05
CA GLN A 87 -18.05 6.45 7.63
C GLN A 87 -16.64 6.24 7.08
N GLU A 88 -15.69 7.11 7.44
CA GLU A 88 -14.28 6.97 7.06
C GLU A 88 -13.67 5.73 7.70
N VAL A 89 -13.94 5.48 8.98
CA VAL A 89 -13.50 4.26 9.68
C VAL A 89 -14.01 3.02 8.95
N GLN A 90 -15.30 2.97 8.62
CA GLN A 90 -15.88 1.82 7.93
C GLN A 90 -15.23 1.60 6.56
N ARG A 91 -15.06 2.66 5.77
CA ARG A 91 -14.37 2.58 4.47
C ARG A 91 -12.94 2.06 4.58
N LEU A 92 -12.16 2.56 5.56
CA LEU A 92 -10.79 2.11 5.77
C LEU A 92 -10.74 0.63 6.16
N ARG A 93 -11.63 0.19 7.05
CA ARG A 93 -11.71 -1.22 7.46
C ARG A 93 -12.02 -2.13 6.27
N ASP A 94 -13.04 -1.77 5.49
CA ASP A 94 -13.47 -2.55 4.33
C ASP A 94 -12.38 -2.61 3.27
N GLN A 95 -11.71 -1.48 3.00
CA GLN A 95 -10.59 -1.43 2.06
C GLN A 95 -9.44 -2.34 2.50
N ILE A 96 -8.98 -2.22 3.75
CA ILE A 96 -7.86 -3.02 4.26
C ILE A 96 -8.22 -4.51 4.26
N ALA A 97 -9.43 -4.86 4.71
CA ALA A 97 -9.91 -6.24 4.72
C ALA A 97 -9.97 -6.83 3.30
N ALA A 98 -10.49 -6.06 2.32
CA ALA A 98 -10.57 -6.49 0.93
C ALA A 98 -9.18 -6.67 0.28
N GLU A 99 -8.23 -5.78 0.58
CA GLU A 99 -6.88 -5.82 0.02
C GLU A 99 -6.02 -6.96 0.61
N THR A 100 -6.25 -7.35 1.87
CA THR A 100 -5.31 -8.21 2.62
C THR A 100 -5.89 -9.53 3.11
N GLY A 101 -7.22 -9.63 3.17
CA GLY A 101 -7.96 -10.79 3.67
C GLY A 101 -7.88 -11.03 5.18
N VAL A 102 -7.31 -10.09 5.96
CA VAL A 102 -7.19 -10.20 7.42
C VAL A 102 -8.41 -9.61 8.13
N LYS A 103 -8.57 -9.91 9.42
CA LYS A 103 -9.60 -9.29 10.25
C LYS A 103 -9.21 -7.85 10.58
N VAL A 104 -10.16 -6.93 10.43
CA VAL A 104 -9.95 -5.50 10.68
C VAL A 104 -11.02 -4.94 11.63
N VAL A 105 -10.59 -4.51 12.82
CA VAL A 105 -11.47 -3.92 13.85
C VAL A 105 -11.10 -2.46 14.12
N TYR A 106 -11.99 -1.73 14.81
CA TYR A 106 -11.73 -0.36 15.22
C TYR A 106 -11.96 -0.20 16.72
N ALA A 107 -10.98 0.37 17.40
CA ALA A 107 -11.01 0.62 18.83
C ALA A 107 -11.15 2.12 19.07
N ASP A 108 -12.39 2.56 19.30
CA ASP A 108 -12.62 3.95 19.69
C ASP A 108 -12.09 4.19 21.12
N ALA A 109 -11.16 5.13 21.25
CA ALA A 109 -10.59 5.52 22.54
C ALA A 109 -9.91 6.89 22.45
N ASP A 110 -10.26 7.77 23.39
CA ASP A 110 -9.49 8.98 23.68
C ASP A 110 -8.27 8.61 24.53
N LEU A 111 -7.08 8.61 23.91
CA LEU A 111 -5.83 8.22 24.56
C LEU A 111 -5.37 9.20 25.67
N ARG A 112 -6.09 10.30 25.90
CA ARG A 112 -5.89 11.15 27.08
C ARG A 112 -6.56 10.56 28.33
N LYS A 113 -7.41 9.53 28.18
CA LYS A 113 -8.21 8.93 29.25
C LYS A 113 -7.71 7.50 29.52
N PRO A 114 -6.95 7.25 30.59
CA PRO A 114 -6.38 5.93 30.88
C PRO A 114 -7.40 4.78 30.98
N ALA A 115 -8.62 5.05 31.44
CA ALA A 115 -9.69 4.05 31.47
C ALA A 115 -10.08 3.59 30.06
N GLN A 116 -10.26 4.53 29.13
CA GLN A 116 -10.62 4.20 27.75
C GLN A 116 -9.52 3.42 27.03
N ILE A 117 -8.24 3.72 27.32
CA ILE A 117 -7.12 2.95 26.80
C ILE A 117 -7.21 1.49 27.25
N ARG A 118 -7.40 1.25 28.56
CA ARG A 118 -7.51 -0.12 29.11
C ARG A 118 -8.68 -0.88 28.49
N ASP A 119 -9.84 -0.24 28.38
CA ASP A 119 -11.03 -0.85 27.82
C ASP A 119 -10.86 -1.17 26.33
N ALA A 120 -10.21 -0.29 25.57
CA ALA A 120 -9.93 -0.48 24.17
C ALA A 120 -8.94 -1.61 23.91
N VAL A 121 -7.83 -1.66 24.65
CA VAL A 121 -6.85 -2.75 24.56
C VAL A 121 -7.51 -4.09 24.89
N LYS A 122 -8.32 -4.15 25.96
CA LYS A 122 -9.06 -5.36 26.33
C LYS A 122 -10.01 -5.78 25.21
N ARG A 123 -10.82 -4.87 24.69
CA ARG A 123 -11.79 -5.14 23.62
C ARG A 123 -11.10 -5.66 22.36
N VAL A 124 -9.98 -5.05 21.97
CA VAL A 124 -9.20 -5.51 20.81
C VAL A 124 -8.67 -6.92 21.03
N ALA A 125 -8.11 -7.20 22.21
CA ALA A 125 -7.63 -8.54 22.54
C ALA A 125 -8.75 -9.58 22.54
N ASP A 126 -9.94 -9.23 23.03
CA ASP A 126 -11.12 -10.11 23.00
C ASP A 126 -11.62 -10.33 21.55
N GLU A 127 -11.74 -9.26 20.75
CA GLU A 127 -12.26 -9.33 19.39
C GLU A 127 -11.30 -10.06 18.44
N LEU A 128 -9.99 -9.80 18.53
CA LEU A 128 -8.98 -10.46 17.71
C LEU A 128 -8.52 -11.80 18.32
N GLY A 129 -8.93 -12.10 19.55
CA GLY A 129 -8.52 -13.29 20.31
C GLY A 129 -7.09 -13.23 20.88
N ARG A 130 -6.33 -12.19 20.54
CA ARG A 130 -4.96 -11.91 21.00
C ARG A 130 -4.57 -10.46 20.70
N LEU A 131 -3.44 -10.02 21.25
CA LEU A 131 -2.77 -8.77 20.87
C LEU A 131 -1.25 -8.96 21.04
N ASP A 132 -0.48 -8.80 19.97
CA ASP A 132 0.97 -9.05 19.94
C ASP A 132 1.79 -7.78 19.71
N ILE A 133 1.23 -6.81 18.98
CA ILE A 133 1.89 -5.57 18.55
C ILE A 133 1.05 -4.37 18.99
#